data_AF-A0A8T6C7K1-F1
#
_entry.id   AF-A0A8T6C7K1-F1
#
_cell.length_a   1.000
_cell.length_b   1.000
_cell.length_c   1.000
_cell.angle_alpha   90.00
_cell.angle_beta   90.00
_cell.angle_gamma   90.00
#
_symmetry.space_group_name_H-M   'P 1'
#
loop_
_entity.id
_entity.type
_entity.pdbx_description
1 polymer ?
#
loop_
_entity_poly.entity_id
_entity_poly.type
_entity_poly.pdbx_seq_one_letter_code
_entity_poly.pdbx_strand_id
1 'polypeptide(L)'
;MLEFDGNWRYESPRAVKPEVDMAFRRLIDRICGQGSRKEILEHFKSHFATAAGEPYQRSSNEGWASTDLDYVMRKAAENAPLFIEAFWDGCETLKARYPLMAMPPLNRINSILNDADAGFQIDPPRLIATGSHAPIAVPERAPSLDDLAEALIQDALTASERALSEGDGRQAVHKLLWLLETIATGFRSNEILGGSIKGRYFNKISRELRQHESGHLRHILRWLETLHGYLSDTTGGGVRHGMDLREGLELDINEARLFCDLIRSYLKYLISEHERLSA
;
A
#
# COMPACT_ATOMS: atom_id res chain seq x y z
N MET A 1 21.06 10.26 -24.05
CA MET A 1 20.30 9.53 -23.03
C MET A 1 21.21 9.27 -21.86
N LEU A 2 20.76 9.58 -20.66
CA LEU A 2 21.52 9.38 -19.43
C LEU A 2 21.27 7.96 -18.89
N GLU A 3 22.29 7.41 -18.24
CA GLU A 3 22.24 6.11 -17.60
C GLU A 3 21.87 6.28 -16.11
N PHE A 4 20.78 5.64 -15.70
CA PHE A 4 20.30 5.55 -14.31
C PHE A 4 19.43 4.31 -14.15
N ASP A 5 19.03 3.99 -12.91
CA ASP A 5 18.17 2.83 -12.61
C ASP A 5 16.93 2.83 -13.51
N GLY A 6 16.72 1.72 -14.24
CA GLY A 6 15.61 1.57 -15.17
C GLY A 6 14.24 1.73 -14.50
N ASN A 7 14.13 1.34 -13.23
CA ASN A 7 12.90 1.48 -12.46
C ASN A 7 12.46 2.95 -12.31
N TRP A 8 13.41 3.89 -12.30
CA TRP A 8 13.11 5.31 -12.18
C TRP A 8 12.33 5.90 -13.36
N ARG A 9 12.25 5.18 -14.50
CA ARG A 9 11.41 5.58 -15.64
C ARG A 9 9.91 5.39 -15.34
N TYR A 10 9.57 4.48 -14.44
CA TYR A 10 8.19 4.15 -14.08
C TYR A 10 7.85 4.64 -12.67
N GLU A 11 8.80 4.50 -11.75
CA GLU A 11 8.66 4.89 -10.35
C GLU A 11 9.68 5.97 -10.02
N SER A 12 9.23 7.23 -10.14
CA SER A 12 10.09 8.35 -9.87
C SER A 12 10.52 8.35 -8.39
N PRO A 13 11.82 8.41 -8.08
CA PRO A 13 12.28 8.61 -6.71
C PRO A 13 11.75 9.93 -6.10
N ARG A 14 11.47 10.95 -6.94
CA ARG A 14 10.85 12.22 -6.54
C ARG A 14 10.45 13.09 -7.73
N ALA A 15 9.50 13.99 -7.52
CA ALA A 15 9.26 15.09 -8.44
C ALA A 15 10.39 16.14 -8.41
N VAL A 16 10.55 16.85 -9.52
CA VAL A 16 11.40 18.02 -9.65
C VAL A 16 10.82 19.16 -8.83
N LYS A 17 11.67 19.87 -8.09
CA LYS A 17 11.22 21.07 -7.38
C LYS A 17 10.92 22.22 -8.36
N PRO A 18 9.91 23.06 -8.12
CA PRO A 18 9.55 24.16 -9.03
C PRO A 18 10.71 25.10 -9.38
N GLU A 19 11.69 25.25 -8.48
CA GLU A 19 12.88 26.06 -8.69
C GLU A 19 13.76 25.54 -9.83
N VAL A 20 13.88 24.21 -9.97
CA VAL A 20 14.65 23.56 -11.05
C VAL A 20 13.91 23.73 -12.37
N ASP A 21 12.60 23.50 -12.39
CA ASP A 21 11.75 23.69 -13.58
C ASP A 21 11.88 25.12 -14.13
N MET A 22 11.68 26.12 -13.27
CA MET A 22 11.86 27.53 -13.63
C MET A 22 13.30 27.85 -14.06
N ALA A 23 14.31 27.26 -13.43
CA ALA A 23 15.70 27.50 -13.78
C ALA A 23 16.04 26.91 -15.15
N PHE A 24 15.58 25.69 -15.46
CA PHE A 24 15.78 25.05 -16.75
C PHE A 24 15.03 25.81 -17.84
N ARG A 25 13.80 26.25 -17.58
CA ARG A 25 13.05 27.09 -18.50
C ARG A 25 13.80 28.38 -18.85
N ARG A 26 14.38 29.06 -17.85
CA ARG A 26 15.23 30.24 -18.07
C ARG A 26 16.50 29.92 -18.88
N LEU A 27 17.08 28.73 -18.74
CA LEU A 27 18.19 28.31 -19.60
C LEU A 27 17.73 28.13 -21.05
N ILE A 28 16.57 27.50 -21.28
CA ILE A 28 15.98 27.35 -22.62
C ILE A 28 15.73 28.72 -23.25
N ASP A 29 15.17 29.68 -22.50
CA ASP A 29 14.94 31.04 -22.99
C ASP A 29 16.25 31.76 -23.38
N ARG A 30 17.36 31.51 -22.66
CA ARG A 30 18.69 32.01 -23.05
C ARG A 30 19.22 31.36 -24.32
N ILE A 31 18.98 30.06 -24.49
CA ILE A 31 19.34 29.33 -25.72
C ILE A 31 18.53 29.90 -26.89
N CYS A 32 17.24 30.17 -26.70
CA CYS A 32 16.37 30.78 -27.71
C CYS A 32 16.89 32.13 -28.22
N GLY A 33 17.61 32.89 -27.40
CA GLY A 33 18.21 34.17 -27.80
C GLY A 33 19.33 34.05 -28.86
N GLN A 34 19.77 32.83 -29.18
CA GLN A 34 20.86 32.57 -30.12
C GLN A 34 20.38 32.12 -31.51
N GLY A 35 19.07 31.96 -31.71
CA GLY A 35 18.54 31.43 -32.98
C GLY A 35 17.03 31.57 -33.10
N SER A 36 16.43 30.69 -33.91
CA SER A 36 14.98 30.66 -34.09
C SER A 36 14.30 30.21 -32.79
N ARG A 37 13.72 31.16 -32.06
CA ARG A 37 13.06 30.92 -30.77
C ARG A 37 12.00 29.84 -30.87
N LYS A 38 11.10 29.91 -31.86
CA LYS A 38 10.08 28.86 -32.07
C LYS A 38 10.72 27.49 -32.28
N GLU A 39 11.74 27.36 -33.13
CA GLU A 39 12.36 26.06 -33.40
C GLU A 39 13.06 25.46 -32.18
N ILE A 40 13.73 26.30 -31.39
CA ILE A 40 14.39 25.86 -30.15
C ILE A 40 13.36 25.45 -29.10
N LEU A 41 12.26 26.20 -28.95
CA LEU A 41 11.16 25.83 -28.05
C LEU A 41 10.53 24.50 -28.48
N GLU A 42 10.26 24.30 -29.77
CA GLU A 42 9.72 23.04 -30.31
C GLU A 42 10.68 21.86 -30.11
N HIS A 43 11.99 22.11 -30.24
CA HIS A 43 13.03 21.12 -29.97
C HIS A 43 12.92 20.63 -28.53
N PHE A 44 13.01 21.52 -27.54
CA PHE A 44 12.90 21.12 -26.14
C PHE A 44 11.52 20.54 -25.81
N LYS A 45 10.44 21.08 -26.40
CA LYS A 45 9.09 20.54 -26.20
C LYS A 45 9.00 19.09 -26.64
N SER A 46 9.63 18.69 -27.74
CA SER A 46 9.61 17.30 -28.20
C SER A 46 10.27 16.34 -27.21
N HIS A 47 11.40 16.74 -26.61
CA HIS A 47 12.08 15.98 -25.57
C HIS A 47 11.23 15.87 -24.29
N PHE A 48 10.69 16.99 -23.80
CA PHE A 48 9.86 16.97 -22.59
C PHE A 48 8.51 16.27 -22.79
N ALA A 49 7.90 16.36 -23.98
CA ALA A 49 6.69 15.60 -24.30
C ALA A 49 6.95 14.09 -24.21
N THR A 50 8.09 13.63 -24.73
CA THR A 50 8.50 12.22 -24.63
C THR A 50 8.71 11.79 -23.18
N ALA A 51 9.39 12.63 -22.36
CA ALA A 51 9.56 12.36 -20.93
C ALA A 51 8.26 12.39 -20.14
N ALA A 52 7.28 13.20 -20.56
CA ALA A 52 5.95 13.25 -19.98
C ALA A 52 5.02 12.11 -20.45
N GLY A 53 5.44 11.29 -21.42
CA GLY A 53 4.58 10.29 -22.05
C GLY A 53 3.47 10.89 -22.93
N GLU A 54 3.62 12.14 -23.36
CA GLU A 54 2.66 12.89 -24.16
C GLU A 54 3.07 12.87 -25.66
N PRO A 55 2.11 12.78 -26.59
CA PRO A 55 2.41 12.87 -28.01
C PRO A 55 2.90 14.28 -28.38
N TYR A 56 4.05 14.38 -29.04
CA TYR A 56 4.52 15.66 -29.57
C TYR A 56 3.65 16.13 -30.74
N GLN A 57 3.11 17.35 -30.61
CA GLN A 57 2.43 18.06 -31.68
C GLN A 57 3.09 19.41 -31.89
N ARG A 58 3.40 19.75 -33.14
CA ARG A 58 4.04 21.03 -33.47
C ARG A 58 3.07 22.19 -33.24
N SER A 59 3.51 23.24 -32.55
CA SER A 59 2.70 24.41 -32.26
C SER A 59 2.54 25.30 -33.50
N SER A 60 1.41 25.98 -33.57
CA SER A 60 1.08 26.86 -34.70
C SER A 60 1.95 28.12 -34.72
N ASN A 61 2.29 28.69 -33.57
CA ASN A 61 3.15 29.88 -33.45
C ASN A 61 4.10 29.80 -32.23
N GLU A 62 4.95 30.80 -32.06
CA GLU A 62 5.93 30.87 -30.98
C GLU A 62 5.29 30.96 -29.58
N GLY A 63 4.20 31.72 -29.43
CA GLY A 63 3.50 31.84 -28.15
C GLY A 63 2.93 30.50 -27.71
N TRP A 64 2.33 29.74 -28.62
CA TRP A 64 1.90 28.36 -28.37
C TRP A 64 3.09 27.45 -28.08
N ALA A 65 4.19 27.54 -28.83
CA ALA A 65 5.38 26.73 -28.55
C ALA A 65 5.92 26.97 -27.13
N SER A 66 5.86 28.21 -26.63
CA SER A 66 6.25 28.56 -25.27
C SER A 66 5.30 27.97 -24.22
N THR A 67 4.00 28.16 -24.37
CA THR A 67 3.01 27.68 -23.38
C THR A 67 2.92 26.15 -23.38
N ASP A 68 2.97 25.53 -24.56
CA ASP A 68 2.95 24.07 -24.70
C ASP A 68 4.22 23.46 -24.08
N LEU A 69 5.38 24.13 -24.23
CA LEU A 69 6.61 23.75 -23.54
C LEU A 69 6.43 23.80 -22.01
N ASP A 70 5.91 24.90 -21.46
CA ASP A 70 5.68 25.02 -20.01
C ASP A 70 4.76 23.90 -19.49
N TYR A 71 3.73 23.57 -20.26
CA TYR A 71 2.81 22.48 -19.92
C TYR A 71 3.53 21.13 -19.86
N VAL A 72 4.27 20.74 -20.90
CA VAL A 72 4.95 19.44 -20.91
C VAL A 72 6.14 19.38 -19.94
N MET A 73 6.81 20.50 -19.68
CA MET A 73 7.85 20.58 -18.64
C MET A 73 7.26 20.30 -17.26
N ARG A 74 6.13 20.94 -16.92
CA ARG A 74 5.43 20.68 -15.65
C ARG A 74 4.95 19.25 -15.50
N LYS A 75 4.56 18.60 -16.59
CA LYS A 75 4.19 17.18 -16.60
C LYS A 75 5.40 16.27 -16.42
N ALA A 76 6.46 16.48 -17.19
CA ALA A 76 7.70 15.73 -17.06
C ALA A 76 8.34 15.91 -15.67
N ALA A 77 8.12 17.06 -15.02
CA ALA A 77 8.63 17.36 -13.68
C ALA A 77 8.09 16.41 -12.59
N GLU A 78 7.01 15.66 -12.83
CA GLU A 78 6.55 14.59 -11.93
C GLU A 78 7.61 13.49 -11.78
N ASN A 79 8.49 13.31 -12.79
CA ASN A 79 9.59 12.36 -12.78
C ASN A 79 10.95 13.06 -12.94
N ALA A 80 11.68 13.27 -11.84
CA ALA A 80 12.92 14.04 -11.87
C ALA A 80 14.02 13.47 -12.78
N PRO A 81 14.34 12.16 -12.75
CA PRO A 81 15.28 11.57 -13.71
C PRO A 81 14.92 11.82 -15.17
N LEU A 82 13.65 11.60 -15.56
CA LEU A 82 13.20 11.82 -16.94
C LEU A 82 13.23 13.29 -17.34
N PHE A 83 12.85 14.20 -16.44
CA PHE A 83 12.92 15.64 -16.68
C PHE A 83 14.36 16.13 -16.90
N ILE A 84 15.29 15.66 -16.06
CA ILE A 84 16.71 16.03 -16.16
C ILE A 84 17.33 15.47 -17.44
N GLU A 85 17.02 14.20 -17.76
CA GLU A 85 17.43 13.56 -19.01
C GLU A 85 16.91 14.33 -20.24
N ALA A 86 15.63 14.69 -20.27
CA ALA A 86 15.04 15.42 -21.38
C ALA A 86 15.75 16.76 -21.66
N PHE A 87 16.08 17.50 -20.61
CA PHE A 87 16.82 18.75 -20.74
C PHE A 87 18.25 18.53 -21.25
N TRP A 88 18.95 17.56 -20.67
CA TRP A 88 20.34 17.25 -21.04
C TRP A 88 20.44 16.76 -22.49
N ASP A 89 19.60 15.81 -22.86
CA ASP A 89 19.52 15.29 -24.24
C ASP A 89 19.08 16.38 -25.22
N GLY A 90 18.16 17.25 -24.81
CA GLY A 90 17.78 18.43 -25.59
C GLY A 90 18.97 19.34 -25.87
N CYS A 91 19.84 19.59 -24.88
CA CYS A 91 21.06 20.37 -25.06
C CYS A 91 22.09 19.67 -25.97
N GLU A 92 22.36 18.38 -25.74
CA GLU A 92 23.36 17.63 -26.50
C GLU A 92 22.96 17.45 -27.97
N THR A 93 21.70 17.15 -28.24
CA THR A 93 21.18 17.04 -29.61
C THR A 93 21.17 18.39 -30.33
N LEU A 94 20.84 19.48 -29.64
CA LEU A 94 20.86 20.82 -30.21
C LEU A 94 22.30 21.29 -30.50
N LYS A 95 23.24 20.99 -29.61
CA LYS A 95 24.68 21.25 -29.80
C LYS A 95 25.26 20.47 -30.97
N ALA A 96 24.90 19.20 -31.13
CA ALA A 96 25.30 18.39 -32.28
C ALA A 96 24.79 18.98 -33.60
N ARG A 97 23.56 19.53 -33.60
CA ARG A 97 22.95 20.16 -34.77
C ARG A 97 23.51 21.56 -35.06
N TYR A 98 23.84 22.33 -34.02
CA TYR A 98 24.34 23.70 -34.12
C TYR A 98 25.60 23.89 -33.25
N PRO A 99 26.78 23.49 -33.74
CA PRO A 99 28.02 23.48 -32.93
C PRO A 99 28.48 24.84 -32.39
N LEU A 100 28.03 25.94 -33.02
CA LEU A 100 28.36 27.31 -32.60
C LEU A 100 27.42 27.85 -31.52
N MET A 101 26.31 27.16 -31.22
CA MET A 101 25.34 27.58 -30.22
C MET A 101 25.87 27.25 -28.81
N ALA A 102 25.92 28.26 -27.94
CA ALA A 102 26.38 28.10 -26.57
C ALA A 102 25.33 27.38 -25.73
N MET A 103 25.67 26.17 -25.26
CA MET A 103 24.88 25.42 -24.29
C MET A 103 25.26 25.77 -22.84
N PRO A 104 24.34 25.64 -21.88
CA PRO A 104 24.68 25.76 -20.47
C PRO A 104 25.76 24.71 -20.11
N PRO A 105 26.85 25.13 -19.45
CA PRO A 105 27.90 24.19 -19.08
C PRO A 105 27.42 23.25 -17.96
N LEU A 106 27.95 22.03 -17.93
CA LEU A 106 27.54 20.97 -16.98
C LEU A 106 27.56 21.44 -15.52
N ASN A 107 28.60 22.18 -15.12
CA ASN A 107 28.72 22.75 -13.78
C ASN A 107 27.56 23.70 -13.43
N ARG A 108 27.03 24.45 -14.40
CA ARG A 108 25.87 25.33 -14.21
C ARG A 108 24.60 24.54 -14.01
N ILE A 109 24.40 23.46 -14.75
CA ILE A 109 23.24 22.57 -14.61
C ILE A 109 23.28 21.89 -13.24
N ASN A 110 24.42 21.31 -12.87
CA ASN A 110 24.58 20.66 -11.56
C ASN A 110 24.48 21.65 -10.39
N SER A 111 24.94 22.90 -10.54
CA SER A 111 24.71 23.95 -9.54
C SER A 111 23.22 24.21 -9.35
N ILE A 112 22.41 24.31 -10.43
CA ILE A 112 20.96 24.46 -10.30
C ILE A 112 20.33 23.29 -9.54
N LEU A 113 20.73 22.05 -9.87
CA LEU A 113 20.22 20.86 -9.20
C LEU A 113 20.63 20.83 -7.72
N ASN A 114 21.85 21.21 -7.41
CA ASN A 114 22.37 21.22 -6.04
C ASN A 114 21.76 22.36 -5.19
N ASP A 115 21.70 23.59 -5.73
CA ASP A 115 21.16 24.77 -5.05
C ASP A 115 19.67 24.58 -4.72
N ALA A 116 18.95 23.86 -5.58
CA ALA A 116 17.57 23.48 -5.33
C ALA A 116 17.44 22.21 -4.48
N ASP A 117 18.52 21.52 -4.10
CA ASP A 117 18.47 20.22 -3.42
C ASP A 117 17.55 19.22 -4.18
N ALA A 118 17.79 19.11 -5.48
CA ALA A 118 17.08 18.20 -6.37
C ALA A 118 17.43 16.73 -6.10
N GLY A 119 18.54 16.45 -5.42
CA GLY A 119 19.00 15.09 -5.10
C GLY A 119 19.63 14.34 -6.28
N PHE A 120 19.99 15.05 -7.35
CA PHE A 120 20.63 14.47 -8.53
C PHE A 120 21.83 15.29 -8.98
N GLN A 121 22.77 14.62 -9.64
CA GLN A 121 23.90 15.21 -10.34
C GLN A 121 24.12 14.47 -11.65
N ILE A 122 24.29 15.24 -12.71
CA ILE A 122 24.67 14.73 -14.02
C ILE A 122 26.20 14.51 -14.01
N ASP A 123 26.62 13.29 -14.24
CA ASP A 123 28.02 12.89 -14.44
C ASP A 123 28.09 12.01 -15.70
N PRO A 124 28.06 12.62 -16.90
CA PRO A 124 27.82 11.90 -18.14
C PRO A 124 28.75 10.69 -18.32
N PRO A 125 28.23 9.51 -18.70
CA PRO A 125 26.87 9.28 -19.20
C PRO A 125 25.80 9.08 -18.11
N ARG A 126 26.16 9.16 -16.82
CA ARG A 126 25.29 8.76 -15.71
C ARG A 126 24.53 9.93 -15.10
N LEU A 127 23.36 9.63 -14.55
CA LEU A 127 22.67 10.48 -13.59
C LEU A 127 22.80 9.85 -12.20
N ILE A 128 23.49 10.53 -11.30
CA ILE A 128 23.81 10.04 -9.96
C ILE A 128 22.85 10.68 -8.95
N ALA A 129 22.26 9.90 -8.06
CA ALA A 129 21.54 10.43 -6.90
C ALA A 129 22.55 10.92 -5.84
N THR A 130 22.46 12.19 -5.43
CA THR A 130 23.43 12.86 -4.54
C THR A 130 23.03 12.91 -3.07
N GLY A 131 21.86 12.38 -2.72
CA GLY A 131 21.42 12.17 -1.34
C GLY A 131 20.86 10.75 -1.18
N SER A 132 20.97 10.18 0.03
CA SER A 132 20.61 8.81 0.39
C SER A 132 19.21 8.41 -0.08
N HIS A 133 19.14 7.91 -1.32
CA HIS A 133 17.98 7.20 -1.86
C HIS A 133 18.47 5.78 -2.13
N ALA A 134 18.68 5.02 -1.06
CA ALA A 134 18.23 3.63 -1.16
C ALA A 134 16.75 3.76 -1.53
N PRO A 135 16.26 3.12 -2.61
CA PRO A 135 14.82 3.01 -2.80
C PRO A 135 14.28 2.54 -1.46
N ILE A 136 13.47 3.37 -0.80
CA ILE A 136 12.68 2.88 0.31
C ILE A 136 11.86 1.81 -0.36
N ALA A 137 12.18 0.53 -0.10
CA ALA A 137 11.28 -0.54 -0.43
C ALA A 137 9.95 -0.09 0.12
N VAL A 138 9.01 0.24 -0.78
CA VAL A 138 7.62 0.46 -0.41
C VAL A 138 7.33 -0.76 0.46
N PRO A 139 7.10 -0.62 1.78
CA PRO A 139 6.64 -1.76 2.54
C PRO A 139 5.43 -2.24 1.77
N GLU A 140 5.42 -3.52 1.38
CA GLU A 140 4.22 -4.22 0.95
C GLU A 140 3.07 -3.60 1.73
N ARG A 141 2.17 -2.92 1.00
CA ARG A 141 1.11 -2.07 1.52
C ARG A 141 0.67 -2.67 2.85
N ALA A 142 0.98 -1.98 3.96
CA ALA A 142 0.76 -2.56 5.28
C ALA A 142 -0.65 -3.15 5.27
N PRO A 143 -0.79 -4.46 5.51
CA PRO A 143 -2.06 -5.16 5.31
C PRO A 143 -3.12 -4.34 6.03
N SER A 144 -4.21 -4.07 5.31
CA SER A 144 -5.31 -3.32 5.91
C SER A 144 -5.78 -4.06 7.16
N LEU A 145 -6.50 -3.37 8.04
CA LEU A 145 -7.06 -4.01 9.24
C LEU A 145 -7.93 -5.23 8.86
N ASP A 146 -8.56 -5.19 7.69
CA ASP A 146 -9.34 -6.29 7.12
C ASP A 146 -8.43 -7.44 6.63
N ASP A 147 -7.34 -7.13 5.93
CA ASP A 147 -6.34 -8.14 5.49
C ASP A 147 -5.67 -8.82 6.70
N LEU A 148 -5.38 -8.06 7.77
CA LEU A 148 -4.84 -8.60 9.03
C LEU A 148 -5.85 -9.48 9.76
N ALA A 149 -7.12 -9.10 9.75
CA ALA A 149 -8.19 -9.89 10.34
C ALA A 149 -8.41 -11.20 9.56
N GLU A 150 -8.41 -11.14 8.23
CA GLU A 150 -8.53 -12.32 7.37
C GLU A 150 -7.37 -13.29 7.55
N ALA A 151 -6.12 -12.79 7.59
CA ALA A 151 -4.95 -13.61 7.85
C ALA A 151 -5.02 -14.31 9.22
N LEU A 152 -5.42 -13.60 10.27
CA LEU A 152 -5.56 -14.15 11.62
C LEU A 152 -6.63 -15.25 11.68
N ILE A 153 -7.73 -15.09 10.93
CA ILE A 153 -8.79 -16.11 10.80
C ILE A 153 -8.22 -17.36 10.12
N GLN A 154 -7.55 -17.20 8.98
CA GLN A 154 -7.00 -18.33 8.22
C GLN A 154 -5.94 -19.09 9.01
N ASP A 155 -5.08 -18.39 9.75
CA ASP A 155 -4.04 -18.99 10.59
C ASP A 155 -4.65 -19.85 11.71
N ALA A 156 -5.67 -19.34 12.40
CA ALA A 156 -6.32 -20.07 13.48
C ALA A 156 -7.11 -21.29 12.97
N LEU A 157 -7.76 -21.19 11.80
CA LEU A 157 -8.41 -22.31 11.14
C LEU A 157 -7.41 -23.39 10.73
N THR A 158 -6.36 -23.01 10.01
CA THR A 158 -5.28 -23.91 9.56
C THR A 158 -4.61 -24.62 10.73
N ALA A 159 -4.30 -23.89 11.79
CA ALA A 159 -3.67 -24.46 12.97
C ALA A 159 -4.60 -25.40 13.76
N SER A 160 -5.91 -25.17 13.74
CA SER A 160 -6.89 -26.10 14.32
C SER A 160 -6.99 -27.40 13.52
N GLU A 161 -7.05 -27.32 12.19
CA GLU A 161 -7.06 -28.51 11.32
C GLU A 161 -5.80 -29.35 11.48
N ARG A 162 -4.64 -28.69 11.55
CA ARG A 162 -3.38 -29.36 11.84
C ARG A 162 -3.41 -30.09 13.18
N ALA A 163 -3.85 -29.42 14.25
CA ALA A 163 -3.97 -30.05 15.57
C ALA A 163 -4.92 -31.25 15.56
N LEU A 164 -6.06 -31.18 14.84
CA LEU A 164 -6.96 -32.33 14.66
C LEU A 164 -6.33 -33.49 13.89
N SER A 165 -5.47 -33.19 12.91
CA SER A 165 -4.75 -34.21 12.14
C SER A 165 -3.65 -34.90 12.95
N GLU A 166 -3.05 -34.15 13.90
CA GLU A 166 -2.01 -34.62 14.82
C GLU A 166 -2.59 -35.31 16.06
N GLY A 167 -3.93 -35.37 16.19
CA GLY A 167 -4.62 -35.98 17.33
C GLY A 167 -4.73 -35.07 18.56
N ASP A 168 -4.27 -33.82 18.48
CA ASP A 168 -4.35 -32.82 19.55
C ASP A 168 -5.69 -32.07 19.49
N GLY A 169 -6.77 -32.80 19.82
CA GLY A 169 -8.12 -32.25 19.85
C GLY A 169 -8.28 -31.07 20.82
N ARG A 170 -7.50 -31.08 21.90
CA ARG A 170 -7.48 -30.02 22.90
C ARG A 170 -6.98 -28.70 22.33
N GLN A 171 -5.82 -28.73 21.68
CA GLN A 171 -5.25 -27.55 21.04
C GLN A 171 -6.14 -27.05 19.89
N ALA A 172 -6.75 -27.96 19.14
CA ALA A 172 -7.67 -27.61 18.05
C ALA A 172 -8.88 -26.81 18.54
N VAL A 173 -9.55 -27.28 19.59
CA VAL A 173 -10.71 -26.62 20.20
C VAL A 173 -10.30 -25.29 20.83
N HIS A 174 -9.16 -25.25 21.54
CA HIS A 174 -8.66 -24.02 22.16
C HIS A 174 -8.41 -22.91 21.14
N LYS A 175 -7.77 -23.22 20.01
CA LYS A 175 -7.47 -22.25 18.94
C LYS A 175 -8.74 -21.63 18.34
N LEU A 176 -9.75 -22.46 18.05
CA LEU A 176 -11.01 -21.96 17.48
C LEU A 176 -11.87 -21.22 18.50
N LEU A 177 -11.87 -21.66 19.76
CA LEU A 177 -12.57 -20.95 20.83
C LEU A 177 -11.97 -19.56 21.06
N TRP A 178 -10.63 -19.44 21.02
CA TRP A 178 -9.94 -18.16 21.10
C TRP A 178 -10.28 -17.24 19.92
N LEU A 179 -10.34 -17.79 18.70
CA LEU A 179 -10.75 -17.03 17.51
C LEU A 179 -12.20 -16.53 17.64
N LEU A 180 -13.10 -17.38 18.13
CA LEU A 180 -14.49 -17.01 18.39
C LEU A 180 -14.62 -15.88 19.43
N GLU A 181 -13.84 -15.93 20.51
CA GLU A 181 -13.78 -14.85 21.50
C GLU A 181 -13.23 -13.54 20.92
N THR A 182 -12.23 -13.64 20.05
CA THR A 182 -11.56 -12.50 19.41
C THR A 182 -12.50 -11.79 18.43
N ILE A 183 -13.14 -12.55 17.53
CA ILE A 183 -14.09 -12.01 16.56
C ILE A 183 -15.30 -11.43 17.28
N ALA A 184 -15.87 -12.15 18.25
CA ALA A 184 -16.94 -11.60 19.05
C ALA A 184 -16.52 -10.27 19.68
N THR A 185 -15.28 -10.13 20.18
CA THR A 185 -14.79 -8.88 20.79
C THR A 185 -14.58 -7.73 19.78
N GLY A 186 -14.11 -8.01 18.57
CA GLY A 186 -13.80 -7.01 17.54
C GLY A 186 -15.01 -6.23 17.02
N PHE A 187 -16.20 -6.84 17.02
CA PHE A 187 -17.47 -6.21 16.61
C PHE A 187 -17.91 -4.98 17.42
N ARG A 188 -17.15 -4.56 18.43
CA ARG A 188 -17.52 -3.50 19.37
C ARG A 188 -16.73 -2.20 19.27
N SER A 189 -15.56 -2.18 18.64
CA SER A 189 -14.67 -1.01 18.69
C SER A 189 -14.20 -0.60 17.30
N ASN A 190 -14.50 0.64 16.93
CA ASN A 190 -13.86 1.36 15.82
C ASN A 190 -12.39 1.73 16.15
N GLU A 191 -11.75 0.97 17.05
CA GLU A 191 -10.37 1.07 17.49
C GLU A 191 -9.88 -0.36 17.71
N ILE A 192 -8.88 -0.75 16.92
CA ILE A 192 -8.27 -2.06 16.96
C ILE A 192 -6.92 -1.97 17.71
N LEU A 193 -6.73 -2.95 18.59
CA LEU A 193 -5.49 -3.49 19.21
C LEU A 193 -4.74 -2.64 20.25
N GLY A 194 -4.78 -3.12 21.50
CA GLY A 194 -3.84 -2.65 22.54
C GLY A 194 -3.84 -3.34 23.91
N GLY A 195 -4.64 -4.39 24.15
CA GLY A 195 -4.65 -4.99 25.49
C GLY A 195 -5.20 -6.41 25.55
N SER A 196 -4.66 -7.20 26.49
CA SER A 196 -5.05 -8.59 26.80
C SER A 196 -6.57 -8.76 26.88
N ILE A 197 -7.15 -9.37 25.84
CA ILE A 197 -8.58 -9.65 25.74
C ILE A 197 -8.84 -11.00 26.41
N LYS A 198 -9.40 -10.99 27.62
CA LYS A 198 -9.91 -12.18 28.31
C LYS A 198 -11.36 -11.97 28.75
N GLY A 199 -12.26 -12.85 28.27
CA GLY A 199 -13.53 -13.26 28.87
C GLY A 199 -14.68 -12.25 29.05
N ARG A 200 -14.43 -10.95 29.24
CA ARG A 200 -15.49 -9.96 29.54
C ARG A 200 -16.21 -9.39 28.34
N TYR A 201 -15.69 -9.61 27.13
CA TYR A 201 -16.17 -8.93 25.93
C TYR A 201 -17.26 -9.71 25.18
N PHE A 202 -17.19 -11.04 25.13
CA PHE A 202 -18.17 -11.91 24.47
C PHE A 202 -19.62 -11.68 24.95
N ASN A 203 -19.85 -11.70 26.27
CA ASN A 203 -21.18 -11.46 26.88
C ASN A 203 -21.78 -10.07 26.55
N LYS A 204 -20.94 -9.12 26.13
CA LYS A 204 -21.33 -7.76 25.82
C LYS A 204 -21.73 -7.64 24.33
N ILE A 205 -21.10 -8.36 23.40
CA ILE A 205 -21.45 -8.35 21.95
C ILE A 205 -22.75 -9.08 21.67
N SER A 206 -22.98 -10.23 22.31
CA SER A 206 -24.27 -10.91 22.19
C SER A 206 -25.44 -10.06 22.72
N ARG A 207 -25.17 -9.10 23.62
CA ARG A 207 -26.16 -8.14 24.12
C ARG A 207 -26.44 -6.98 23.17
N GLU A 208 -25.52 -6.64 22.26
CA GLU A 208 -25.68 -5.56 21.28
C GLU A 208 -26.27 -6.06 19.96
N LEU A 209 -25.92 -7.27 19.52
CA LEU A 209 -26.65 -7.93 18.43
C LEU A 209 -28.15 -8.12 18.77
N ARG A 210 -28.47 -8.32 20.06
CA ARG A 210 -29.84 -8.30 20.60
C ARG A 210 -30.59 -6.99 20.43
N GLN A 211 -29.91 -5.86 20.19
CA GLN A 211 -30.56 -4.55 20.07
C GLN A 211 -31.11 -4.26 18.67
N HIS A 212 -30.66 -4.99 17.64
CA HIS A 212 -31.13 -4.86 16.25
C HIS A 212 -32.00 -6.06 15.78
N GLU A 213 -32.47 -6.88 16.71
CA GLU A 213 -32.91 -8.25 16.42
C GLU A 213 -34.38 -8.43 16.03
N SER A 214 -34.62 -9.23 14.98
CA SER A 214 -35.81 -10.08 14.86
C SER A 214 -35.44 -11.48 14.34
N GLY A 215 -36.20 -12.51 14.73
CA GLY A 215 -36.14 -13.86 14.15
C GLY A 215 -34.96 -14.76 14.56
N HIS A 216 -34.37 -15.47 13.59
CA HIS A 216 -33.43 -16.59 13.79
C HIS A 216 -32.07 -16.20 14.38
N LEU A 217 -31.59 -14.97 14.16
CA LEU A 217 -30.30 -14.49 14.67
C LEU A 217 -30.21 -14.60 16.20
N ARG A 218 -31.29 -14.29 16.91
CA ARG A 218 -31.40 -14.43 18.38
C ARG A 218 -31.15 -15.86 18.84
N HIS A 219 -31.70 -16.83 18.13
CA HIS A 219 -31.56 -18.25 18.47
C HIS A 219 -30.13 -18.73 18.23
N ILE A 220 -29.52 -18.29 17.13
CA ILE A 220 -28.14 -18.63 16.78
C ILE A 220 -27.16 -18.07 17.81
N LEU A 221 -27.34 -16.81 18.23
CA LEU A 221 -26.50 -16.21 19.27
C LEU A 221 -26.68 -16.88 20.63
N ARG A 222 -27.88 -17.34 20.97
CA ARG A 222 -28.11 -18.12 22.18
C ARG A 222 -27.40 -19.48 22.14
N TRP A 223 -27.40 -20.16 21.00
CA TRP A 223 -26.65 -21.42 20.86
C TRP A 223 -25.14 -21.19 20.95
N LEU A 224 -24.66 -20.10 20.35
CA LEU A 224 -23.27 -19.67 20.44
C LEU A 224 -22.85 -19.38 21.88
N GLU A 225 -23.66 -18.65 22.64
CA GLU A 225 -23.45 -18.38 24.07
C GLU A 225 -23.42 -19.67 24.89
N THR A 226 -24.32 -20.61 24.58
CA THR A 226 -24.38 -21.91 25.28
C THR A 226 -23.13 -22.73 25.00
N LEU A 227 -22.68 -22.80 23.74
CA LEU A 227 -21.46 -23.48 23.33
C LEU A 227 -20.22 -22.85 23.97
N HIS A 228 -20.11 -21.51 23.92
CA HIS A 228 -19.01 -20.78 24.53
C HIS A 228 -18.98 -21.01 26.04
N GLY A 229 -20.11 -20.88 26.73
CA GLY A 229 -20.21 -21.11 28.17
C GLY A 229 -19.82 -22.54 28.56
N TYR A 230 -20.25 -23.54 27.78
CA TYR A 230 -19.89 -24.94 28.00
C TYR A 230 -18.38 -25.18 27.90
N LEU A 231 -17.71 -24.56 26.92
CA LEU A 231 -16.27 -24.74 26.64
C LEU A 231 -15.34 -23.81 27.44
N SER A 232 -15.90 -22.81 28.14
CA SER A 232 -15.15 -21.71 28.78
C SER A 232 -15.38 -21.54 30.29
N ASP A 233 -16.49 -22.03 30.86
CA ASP A 233 -16.81 -21.82 32.28
C ASP A 233 -16.09 -22.80 33.22
N THR A 234 -15.59 -22.27 34.34
CA THR A 234 -14.91 -22.99 35.43
C THR A 234 -15.86 -23.67 36.41
N THR A 235 -17.18 -23.45 36.30
CA THR A 235 -18.12 -23.76 37.39
C THR A 235 -19.36 -24.58 36.99
N GLY A 236 -19.65 -24.80 35.69
CA GLY A 236 -20.86 -25.51 35.29
C GLY A 236 -20.77 -26.48 34.10
N GLY A 237 -19.83 -26.27 33.17
CA GLY A 237 -19.89 -26.87 31.83
C GLY A 237 -19.09 -28.14 31.57
N GLY A 238 -18.20 -28.56 32.47
CA GLY A 238 -17.52 -29.83 32.34
C GLY A 238 -16.41 -29.92 31.29
N VAL A 239 -16.18 -28.98 30.35
CA VAL A 239 -15.00 -29.01 29.45
C VAL A 239 -14.30 -27.66 29.36
N ARG A 240 -12.99 -27.61 29.67
CA ARG A 240 -12.15 -26.41 29.62
C ARG A 240 -11.07 -26.54 28.56
N HIS A 241 -11.13 -25.70 27.53
CA HIS A 241 -10.11 -25.67 26.47
C HIS A 241 -9.78 -27.07 25.92
N GLY A 242 -10.78 -27.96 25.88
CA GLY A 242 -10.66 -29.34 25.45
C GLY A 242 -10.29 -30.40 26.50
N MET A 243 -10.40 -30.11 27.79
CA MET A 243 -10.30 -31.12 28.88
C MET A 243 -11.57 -31.18 29.71
N ASP A 244 -12.08 -32.37 30.01
CA ASP A 244 -13.19 -32.52 30.94
C ASP A 244 -12.75 -32.16 32.38
N LEU A 245 -13.43 -31.20 33.01
CA LEU A 245 -13.11 -30.72 34.36
C LEU A 245 -13.70 -31.58 35.49
N ARG A 246 -14.65 -32.48 35.21
CA ARG A 246 -15.24 -33.38 36.20
C ARG A 246 -14.48 -34.69 36.32
N GLU A 247 -13.91 -35.19 35.23
CA GLU A 247 -13.20 -36.47 35.20
C GLU A 247 -11.71 -36.39 34.84
N GLY A 248 -11.20 -35.23 34.41
CA GLY A 248 -9.81 -35.08 33.97
C GLY A 248 -9.49 -35.81 32.65
N LEU A 249 -10.52 -36.27 31.95
CA LEU A 249 -10.42 -36.94 30.66
C LEU A 249 -10.28 -35.90 29.54
N GLU A 250 -9.32 -36.09 28.65
CA GLU A 250 -9.18 -35.27 27.45
C GLU A 250 -10.36 -35.56 26.50
N LEU A 251 -10.84 -34.53 25.77
CA LEU A 251 -11.87 -34.72 24.74
C LEU A 251 -11.45 -35.83 23.77
N ASP A 252 -12.36 -36.75 23.44
CA ASP A 252 -12.11 -37.65 22.33
C ASP A 252 -11.89 -36.85 21.05
N ILE A 253 -11.08 -37.38 20.13
CA ILE A 253 -10.74 -36.68 18.91
C ILE A 253 -11.99 -36.41 18.04
N ASN A 254 -13.02 -37.26 18.10
CA ASN A 254 -14.26 -37.03 17.37
C ASN A 254 -15.14 -35.97 18.04
N GLU A 255 -15.12 -35.88 19.37
CA GLU A 255 -15.77 -34.81 20.12
C GLU A 255 -15.08 -33.46 19.84
N ALA A 256 -13.75 -33.45 19.84
CA ALA A 256 -12.96 -32.28 19.47
C ALA A 256 -13.26 -31.83 18.02
N ARG A 257 -13.38 -32.76 17.07
CA ARG A 257 -13.82 -32.46 15.70
C ARG A 257 -15.20 -31.83 15.67
N LEU A 258 -16.18 -32.42 16.36
CA LEU A 258 -17.54 -31.88 16.43
C LEU A 258 -17.57 -30.45 17.00
N PHE A 259 -16.84 -30.19 18.09
CA PHE A 259 -16.75 -28.86 18.64
C PHE A 259 -16.07 -27.87 17.70
N CYS A 260 -15.00 -28.29 17.02
CA CYS A 260 -14.34 -27.46 16.00
C CYS A 260 -15.29 -27.14 14.83
N ASP A 261 -16.04 -28.12 14.33
CA ASP A 261 -16.98 -27.95 13.22
C ASP A 261 -18.12 -27.00 13.59
N LEU A 262 -18.64 -27.10 14.82
CA LEU A 262 -19.65 -26.18 15.35
C LEU A 262 -19.09 -24.76 15.45
N ILE A 263 -17.91 -24.58 16.04
CA ILE A 263 -17.27 -23.25 16.15
C ILE A 263 -17.03 -22.66 14.76
N ARG A 264 -16.49 -23.43 13.80
CA ARG A 264 -16.29 -22.96 12.41
C ARG A 264 -17.61 -22.55 11.75
N SER A 265 -18.69 -23.29 11.98
CA SER A 265 -20.01 -22.97 11.42
C SER A 265 -20.53 -21.64 11.95
N TYR A 266 -20.36 -21.36 13.25
CA TYR A 266 -20.74 -20.07 13.83
C TYR A 266 -19.85 -18.92 13.36
N LEU A 267 -18.54 -19.15 13.24
CA LEU A 267 -17.60 -18.16 12.72
C LEU A 267 -17.96 -17.73 11.30
N LYS A 268 -18.20 -18.69 10.41
CA LYS A 268 -18.64 -18.42 9.02
C LYS A 268 -19.94 -17.61 8.99
N TYR A 269 -20.92 -17.99 9.82
CA TYR A 269 -22.19 -17.26 9.90
C TYR A 269 -22.00 -15.81 10.37
N LEU A 270 -21.20 -15.56 11.40
CA LEU A 270 -20.95 -14.22 11.94
C LEU A 270 -20.20 -13.33 10.94
N ILE A 271 -19.22 -13.88 10.21
CA ILE A 271 -18.48 -13.14 9.16
C ILE A 271 -19.43 -12.73 8.03
N SER A 272 -20.23 -13.67 7.50
CA SER A 272 -21.15 -13.37 6.41
C SER A 272 -22.28 -12.39 6.81
N GLU A 273 -22.78 -12.47 8.04
CA GLU A 273 -23.77 -11.48 8.53
C GLU A 273 -23.14 -10.09 8.71
N HIS A 274 -21.86 -9.99 9.05
CA HIS A 274 -21.15 -8.72 9.11
C HIS A 274 -21.00 -8.06 7.74
N GLU A 275 -20.58 -8.84 6.75
CA GLU A 275 -20.46 -8.39 5.35
C GLU A 275 -21.81 -7.87 4.85
N ARG A 276 -22.89 -8.61 5.11
CA ARG A 276 -24.26 -8.22 4.74
C ARG A 276 -24.73 -6.92 5.40
N LEU A 277 -24.31 -6.64 6.63
CA LEU A 277 -24.70 -5.44 7.37
C LEU A 277 -23.80 -4.22 7.09
N SER A 278 -22.61 -4.44 6.53
CA SER A 278 -21.62 -3.39 6.23
C SER A 278 -21.63 -2.94 4.76
N ALA A 279 -22.37 -3.64 3.90
CA ALA A 279 -22.66 -3.28 2.50
C ALA A 279 -23.88 -2.35 2.39
#